data_AF-R7WD86-F1
#
_entry.id   AF-R7WD86-F1
#
_cell.length_a   1.000
_cell.length_b   1.000
_cell.length_c   1.000
_cell.angle_alpha   90.00
_cell.angle_beta   90.00
_cell.angle_gamma   90.00
#
_symmetry.space_group_name_H-M   'P 1'
#
loop_
_entity.id
_entity.type
_entity.pdbx_description
1 polymer ?
#
loop_
_entity_poly.entity_id
_entity_poly.type
_entity_poly.pdbx_seq_one_letter_code
_entity_poly.pdbx_strand_id
1 'polypeptide(L)'
;MAVEPTKSYGVSRATEELMDLCMQMSLGRWCSCTASRRYGTRGATRCRPWPPQGTAPSHRTAAGTAWPAQHEEPSWEDLVADVLAILDALSIPKAFLVGKDFGAMPAYDFTLRHPGRTRGVACLGIPFSPVPFDFAGTMPEGFYPLRWRQPGRAEADFGRYDIRRVVRTIYVLFSGSEVPVAEQGQETMDLTDGSAPLPGWFTEEDLDVYAALYENSGFGFPIRMPYGSLDKMATQLDARFEVPVLMVMGENDYVMKLPGFEAAVRGGMMAGFAPDLKVAFVPEGSHFVQEQFPAQVNELLLVS
;
A
#
# COMPACT_ATOMS: atom_id res chain seq x y z
N MET A 1 -51.21 6.15 16.34
CA MET A 1 -50.34 5.04 16.76
C MET A 1 -49.62 4.54 15.52
N ALA A 2 -48.36 4.95 15.37
CA ALA A 2 -47.43 4.41 14.38
C ALA A 2 -46.28 3.78 15.16
N VAL A 3 -45.94 2.54 14.84
CA VAL A 3 -44.85 1.78 15.45
C VAL A 3 -43.76 1.66 14.40
N GLU A 4 -42.59 2.23 14.70
CA GLU A 4 -41.34 2.04 13.95
C GLU A 4 -40.88 0.57 13.97
N PRO A 5 -40.03 0.18 13.01
CA PRO A 5 -38.87 -0.61 13.37
C PRO A 5 -37.59 0.01 12.83
N THR A 6 -36.85 0.66 13.74
CA THR A 6 -35.39 0.77 13.70
C THR A 6 -34.74 -0.61 13.78
N LYS A 7 -33.83 -0.92 12.84
CA LYS A 7 -32.66 -1.78 13.04
C LYS A 7 -31.73 -1.64 11.82
N SER A 8 -30.93 -0.58 11.80
CA SER A 8 -29.69 -0.56 11.02
C SER A 8 -28.67 -1.42 11.77
N TYR A 9 -28.17 -2.47 11.12
CA TYR A 9 -27.02 -3.20 11.63
C TYR A 9 -25.82 -2.25 11.52
N GLY A 10 -25.38 -1.73 12.68
CA GLY A 10 -24.25 -0.83 12.78
C GLY A 10 -22.95 -1.55 12.46
N VAL A 11 -22.43 -1.34 11.26
CA VAL A 11 -20.99 -1.46 11.01
C VAL A 11 -20.35 -0.35 11.84
N SER A 12 -19.60 -0.72 12.88
CA SER A 12 -19.02 0.22 13.82
C SER A 12 -18.09 1.20 13.10
N ARG A 13 -18.18 2.48 13.49
CA ARG A 13 -17.36 3.66 13.11
C ARG A 13 -15.82 3.50 13.12
N ALA A 14 -15.28 2.30 13.28
CA ALA A 14 -13.86 2.01 13.41
C ALA A 14 -13.22 1.37 12.16
N THR A 15 -13.99 1.11 11.09
CA THR A 15 -13.50 0.42 9.90
C THR A 15 -12.96 1.33 8.79
N GLU A 16 -13.12 2.65 8.88
CA GLU A 16 -12.74 3.58 7.80
C GLU A 16 -11.32 4.17 7.89
N GLU A 17 -10.52 3.84 8.91
CA GLU A 17 -9.27 4.58 9.20
C GLU A 17 -7.97 3.76 9.10
N LEU A 18 -7.94 2.57 8.49
CA LEU A 18 -6.75 1.72 8.50
C LEU A 18 -6.13 1.48 7.11
N MET A 19 -4.90 2.02 6.97
CA MET A 19 -3.88 1.78 5.94
C MET A 19 -4.05 2.50 4.60
N ASP A 20 -4.01 3.83 4.67
CA ASP A 20 -3.64 4.65 3.52
C ASP A 20 -2.28 5.31 3.73
N LEU A 21 -1.49 5.26 2.66
CA LEU A 21 -0.15 5.78 2.42
C LEU A 21 1.11 5.06 2.89
N CYS A 22 1.17 4.28 3.97
CA CYS A 22 2.48 3.62 4.27
C CYS A 22 2.83 2.49 3.29
N MET A 23 1.82 1.90 2.63
CA MET A 23 2.09 1.02 1.51
C MET A 23 2.42 1.76 0.21
N GLN A 24 2.00 3.03 0.13
CA GLN A 24 2.50 4.00 -0.83
C GLN A 24 3.68 4.75 -0.21
N MET A 25 4.66 4.02 0.35
CA MET A 25 5.97 4.53 0.68
C MET A 25 6.10 5.35 2.01
N SER A 26 6.20 4.62 3.14
CA SER A 26 6.74 5.02 4.46
C SER A 26 5.89 5.95 5.34
N LEU A 27 5.81 5.63 6.63
CA LEU A 27 5.03 6.35 7.64
C LEU A 27 5.48 7.82 7.78
N GLY A 28 4.83 8.69 7.03
CA GLY A 28 4.85 10.14 7.17
C GLY A 28 3.42 10.67 7.28
N ARG A 29 2.94 10.84 8.52
CA ARG A 29 1.61 11.37 8.89
C ARG A 29 0.40 10.57 8.38
N TRP A 30 -0.30 9.98 9.34
CA TRP A 30 -1.71 9.63 9.22
C TRP A 30 -2.52 10.86 8.79
N CYS A 31 -2.91 10.89 7.52
CA CYS A 31 -4.04 11.68 7.06
C CYS A 31 -4.71 10.94 5.89
N SER A 32 -5.44 9.87 6.23
CA SER A 32 -6.50 9.29 5.38
C SER A 32 -7.62 10.32 5.06
N CYS A 33 -7.48 11.59 5.45
CA CYS A 33 -8.59 12.51 5.56
C CYS A 33 -8.56 13.74 4.63
N THR A 34 -7.61 13.88 3.69
CA THR A 34 -7.61 15.08 2.81
C THR A 34 -7.76 14.79 1.31
N ALA A 35 -7.11 13.77 0.74
CA ALA A 35 -7.31 13.42 -0.68
C ALA A 35 -8.58 12.56 -0.90
N SER A 36 -8.86 11.63 0.02
CA SER A 36 -10.05 10.75 -0.01
C SER A 36 -11.39 11.50 0.10
N ARG A 37 -11.40 12.72 0.67
CA ARG A 37 -12.61 13.55 0.79
C ARG A 37 -13.21 13.92 -0.57
N ARG A 38 -12.41 13.97 -1.65
CA ARG A 38 -12.91 14.22 -3.01
C ARG A 38 -13.56 12.99 -3.64
N TYR A 39 -13.12 11.79 -3.26
CA TYR A 39 -13.45 10.53 -3.94
C TYR A 39 -14.54 9.70 -3.24
N GLY A 40 -15.25 10.27 -2.26
CA GLY A 40 -16.59 9.81 -1.88
C GLY A 40 -16.72 9.02 -0.58
N THR A 41 -15.74 9.02 0.32
CA THR A 41 -15.94 8.54 1.70
C THR A 41 -16.74 9.58 2.50
N ARG A 42 -18.08 9.58 2.36
CA ARG A 42 -18.97 10.38 3.23
C ARG A 42 -19.26 9.63 4.53
N GLY A 43 -18.31 9.68 5.46
CA GLY A 43 -18.45 9.34 6.88
C GLY A 43 -17.78 10.43 7.72
N ALA A 44 -18.47 11.00 8.71
CA ALA A 44 -18.13 12.30 9.30
C ALA A 44 -17.12 12.25 10.46
N THR A 45 -16.09 13.11 10.46
CA THR A 45 -15.48 13.69 11.69
C THR A 45 -14.67 14.96 11.44
N ARG A 46 -14.85 15.96 12.31
CA ARG A 46 -13.96 17.13 12.52
C ARG A 46 -12.90 16.74 13.54
N CYS A 47 -11.61 16.83 13.22
CA CYS A 47 -10.53 16.69 14.20
C CYS A 47 -10.43 17.94 15.08
N ARG A 48 -10.34 17.77 16.41
CA ARG A 48 -9.85 18.79 17.35
C ARG A 48 -8.43 18.41 17.79
N PRO A 49 -7.52 19.39 17.98
CA PRO A 49 -6.16 19.11 18.46
C PRO A 49 -6.13 18.65 19.93
N TRP A 50 -5.23 17.71 20.24
CA TRP A 50 -4.96 17.16 21.58
C TRP A 50 -3.99 18.06 22.38
N PRO A 51 -4.18 18.27 23.70
CA PRO A 51 -3.27 19.05 24.56
C PRO A 51 -2.12 18.20 25.13
N PRO A 52 -0.96 18.79 25.45
CA PRO A 52 0.24 18.04 25.82
C PRO A 52 0.27 17.75 27.32
N GLN A 53 0.08 16.49 27.74
CA GLN A 53 0.61 15.92 28.99
C GLN A 53 0.24 14.44 29.13
N GLY A 54 1.26 13.58 29.26
CA GLY A 54 1.10 12.16 29.58
C GLY A 54 2.23 11.30 29.02
N THR A 55 3.18 10.92 29.87
CA THR A 55 4.33 10.06 29.55
C THR A 55 3.89 8.62 29.28
N ALA A 56 4.05 8.16 28.04
CA ALA A 56 3.93 6.76 27.60
C ALA A 56 5.29 6.29 27.02
N PRO A 57 5.61 4.98 27.01
CA PRO A 57 6.90 4.47 26.55
C PRO A 57 7.15 4.89 25.10
N SER A 58 8.40 5.16 24.76
CA SER A 58 8.83 5.68 23.46
C SER A 58 8.43 4.76 22.30
N HIS A 59 7.30 5.05 21.66
CA HIS A 59 6.90 4.45 20.39
C HIS A 59 7.37 5.35 19.24
N ARG A 60 7.93 4.75 18.17
CA ARG A 60 8.53 5.41 16.99
C ARG A 60 7.56 6.25 16.15
N THR A 61 6.41 6.64 16.71
CA THR A 61 5.25 7.18 16.00
C THR A 61 4.61 8.40 16.68
N ALA A 62 5.20 8.93 17.77
CA ALA A 62 4.74 10.19 18.33
C ALA A 62 5.26 11.37 17.48
N ALA A 63 4.43 12.40 17.28
CA ALA A 63 4.85 13.62 16.59
C ALA A 63 6.13 14.18 17.25
N GLY A 64 7.25 14.09 16.54
CA GLY A 64 8.57 14.51 17.02
C GLY A 64 9.56 13.39 17.36
N THR A 65 9.26 12.10 17.14
CA THR A 65 10.26 11.04 17.29
C THR A 65 11.13 10.90 16.04
N ALA A 66 12.45 10.95 16.24
CA ALA A 66 13.44 10.71 15.20
C ALA A 66 13.26 9.32 14.57
N TRP A 67 13.58 9.24 13.27
CA TRP A 67 13.67 7.96 12.54
C TRP A 67 14.53 6.97 13.32
N PRO A 68 14.28 5.64 13.20
CA PRO A 68 15.30 4.68 13.58
C PRO A 68 16.64 5.10 12.95
N ALA A 69 17.73 5.03 13.72
CA ALA A 69 19.04 5.42 13.25
C ALA A 69 19.30 4.77 11.88
N GLN A 70 20.00 5.47 10.97
CA GLN A 70 20.27 5.05 9.58
C GLN A 70 20.82 3.60 9.43
N HIS A 71 21.23 2.97 10.51
CA HIS A 71 21.85 1.65 10.60
C HIS A 71 20.91 0.48 10.93
N GLU A 72 19.65 0.71 11.35
CA GLU A 72 18.73 -0.40 11.60
C GLU A 72 18.01 -0.75 10.28
N GLU A 73 18.21 -1.98 9.78
CA GLU A 73 17.53 -2.44 8.57
C GLU A 73 16.05 -2.66 8.89
N PRO A 74 15.12 -1.97 8.21
CA PRO A 74 13.71 -2.18 8.44
C PRO A 74 13.31 -3.58 7.94
N SER A 75 12.57 -4.33 8.77
CA SER A 75 12.12 -5.67 8.42
C SER A 75 10.60 -5.73 8.18
N TRP A 76 10.15 -6.74 7.44
CA TRP A 76 8.72 -7.02 7.28
C TRP A 76 8.04 -7.35 8.61
N GLU A 77 8.77 -7.94 9.54
CA GLU A 77 8.27 -8.30 10.86
C GLU A 77 7.98 -7.06 11.71
N ASP A 78 8.81 -6.01 11.59
CA ASP A 78 8.56 -4.73 12.25
C ASP A 78 7.24 -4.11 11.76
N LEU A 79 6.94 -4.19 10.47
CA LEU A 79 5.68 -3.67 9.93
C LEU A 79 4.47 -4.44 10.48
N VAL A 80 4.58 -5.76 10.63
CA VAL A 80 3.52 -6.58 11.24
C VAL A 80 3.35 -6.24 12.73
N ALA A 81 4.46 -6.07 13.46
CA ALA A 81 4.45 -5.66 14.86
C ALA A 81 3.84 -4.25 15.04
N ASP A 82 4.11 -3.33 14.11
CA ASP A 82 3.54 -1.99 14.11
C ASP A 82 2.01 -2.03 13.92
N VAL A 83 1.49 -2.88 13.02
CA VAL A 83 0.03 -3.07 12.87
C VAL A 83 -0.59 -3.56 14.18
N LEU A 84 0.04 -4.53 14.86
CA LEU A 84 -0.43 -5.03 16.15
C LEU A 84 -0.44 -3.92 17.21
N ALA A 85 0.66 -3.17 17.31
CA ALA A 85 0.82 -2.08 18.26
C ALA A 85 -0.21 -0.97 18.03
N ILE A 86 -0.54 -0.66 16.77
CA ILE A 86 -1.60 0.31 16.42
C ILE A 86 -2.96 -0.19 16.92
N LEU A 87 -3.31 -1.46 16.65
CA LEU A 87 -4.58 -2.01 17.12
C LEU A 87 -4.67 -1.98 18.65
N ASP A 88 -3.58 -2.31 19.36
CA ASP A 88 -3.54 -2.30 20.82
C ASP A 88 -3.65 -0.87 21.37
N ALA A 89 -2.90 0.08 20.82
CA ALA A 89 -2.94 1.49 21.23
C ALA A 89 -4.32 2.12 21.03
N LEU A 90 -5.03 1.74 19.96
CA LEU A 90 -6.40 2.18 19.68
C LEU A 90 -7.47 1.35 20.40
N SER A 91 -7.08 0.33 21.18
CA SER A 91 -7.99 -0.62 21.84
C SER A 91 -8.96 -1.29 20.85
N ILE A 92 -8.48 -1.58 19.63
CA ILE A 92 -9.24 -2.27 18.58
C ILE A 92 -8.97 -3.78 18.71
N PRO A 93 -9.96 -4.59 19.10
CA PRO A 93 -9.76 -6.02 19.30
C PRO A 93 -9.60 -6.78 17.98
N LYS A 94 -10.35 -6.41 16.94
CA LYS A 94 -10.26 -6.97 15.58
C LYS A 94 -10.53 -5.90 14.53
N ALA A 95 -9.84 -5.99 13.39
CA ALA A 95 -10.03 -5.09 12.25
C ALA A 95 -10.15 -5.85 10.93
N PHE A 96 -10.79 -5.23 9.93
CA PHE A 96 -10.51 -5.58 8.53
C PHE A 96 -9.24 -4.85 8.13
N LEU A 97 -8.36 -5.53 7.40
CA LEU A 97 -7.13 -4.92 6.88
C LEU A 97 -7.27 -4.71 5.38
N VAL A 98 -6.95 -3.50 4.92
CA VAL A 98 -6.85 -3.21 3.49
C VAL A 98 -5.39 -2.92 3.19
N GLY A 99 -4.84 -3.57 2.17
CA GLY A 99 -3.51 -3.31 1.69
C GLY A 99 -3.46 -3.00 0.21
N LYS A 100 -2.74 -1.97 -0.20
CA LYS A 100 -2.40 -1.66 -1.60
C LYS A 100 -0.91 -1.85 -1.79
N ASP A 101 -0.43 -2.30 -2.93
CA ASP A 101 1.02 -2.15 -3.11
C ASP A 101 1.86 -3.13 -2.28
N PHE A 102 3.05 -2.68 -1.89
CA PHE A 102 3.94 -3.39 -1.01
C PHE A 102 3.35 -3.74 0.34
N GLY A 103 2.44 -2.95 0.88
CA GLY A 103 1.93 -3.29 2.18
C GLY A 103 0.86 -4.39 2.15
N ALA A 104 0.38 -4.82 0.97
CA ALA A 104 -0.37 -6.07 0.89
C ALA A 104 0.41 -7.20 1.58
N MET A 105 1.74 -7.17 1.50
CA MET A 105 2.64 -8.14 2.14
C MET A 105 2.49 -8.19 3.67
N PRO A 106 2.72 -7.11 4.46
CA PRO A 106 2.44 -7.10 5.89
C PRO A 106 0.96 -7.27 6.24
N ALA A 107 0.00 -6.90 5.37
CA ALA A 107 -1.41 -7.18 5.63
C ALA A 107 -1.72 -8.69 5.58
N TYR A 108 -1.21 -9.40 4.58
CA TYR A 108 -1.29 -10.86 4.51
C TYR A 108 -0.57 -11.52 5.68
N ASP A 109 0.67 -11.10 5.96
CA ASP A 109 1.48 -11.70 7.02
C ASP A 109 0.87 -11.46 8.41
N PHE A 110 0.37 -10.25 8.69
CA PHE A 110 -0.38 -9.97 9.91
C PHE A 110 -1.60 -10.87 10.03
N THR A 111 -2.35 -11.05 8.94
CA THR A 111 -3.55 -11.89 8.93
C THR A 111 -3.23 -13.34 9.26
N LEU A 112 -2.14 -13.87 8.72
CA LEU A 112 -1.66 -15.23 8.99
C LEU A 112 -1.14 -15.40 10.43
N ARG A 113 -0.41 -14.42 10.95
CA ARG A 113 0.16 -14.48 12.32
C ARG A 113 -0.87 -14.16 13.41
N HIS A 114 -1.89 -13.37 13.09
CA HIS A 114 -2.88 -12.86 14.03
C HIS A 114 -4.33 -13.03 13.53
N PRO A 115 -4.79 -14.27 13.22
CA PRO A 115 -6.18 -14.49 12.79
C PRO A 115 -7.18 -14.07 13.87
N GLY A 116 -6.80 -14.20 15.15
CA GLY A 116 -7.58 -13.70 16.29
C GLY A 116 -7.69 -12.17 16.39
N ARG A 117 -6.95 -11.41 15.58
CA ARG A 117 -7.00 -9.94 15.50
C ARG A 117 -7.54 -9.43 14.16
N THR A 118 -7.90 -10.33 13.25
CA THR A 118 -8.32 -9.98 11.89
C THR A 118 -9.75 -10.46 11.63
N ARG A 119 -10.56 -9.62 10.98
CA ARG A 119 -11.91 -9.98 10.50
C ARG A 119 -11.91 -10.45 9.04
N GLY A 120 -10.97 -9.94 8.25
CA GLY A 120 -10.76 -10.23 6.85
C GLY A 120 -9.65 -9.33 6.32
N VAL A 121 -9.07 -9.69 5.18
CA VAL A 121 -8.02 -8.91 4.52
C VAL A 121 -8.40 -8.66 3.06
N ALA A 122 -8.30 -7.41 2.62
CA ALA A 122 -8.45 -7.02 1.24
C ALA A 122 -7.12 -6.49 0.71
N CYS A 123 -6.66 -7.00 -0.43
CA CYS A 123 -5.42 -6.57 -1.06
C CYS A 123 -5.67 -6.06 -2.47
N LEU A 124 -5.05 -4.94 -2.82
CA LEU A 124 -5.20 -4.21 -4.07
C LEU A 124 -3.85 -4.24 -4.81
N GLY A 125 -3.80 -4.87 -5.98
CA GLY A 125 -2.61 -4.88 -6.86
C GLY A 125 -1.60 -6.02 -6.63
N ILE A 126 -1.30 -6.41 -5.39
CA ILE A 126 -0.28 -7.44 -5.09
C ILE A 126 -0.90 -8.75 -4.55
N PRO A 127 -0.76 -9.88 -5.26
CA PRO A 127 -1.24 -11.18 -4.79
C PRO A 127 -0.40 -11.71 -3.62
N PHE A 128 -0.99 -12.61 -2.84
CA PHE A 128 -0.22 -13.38 -1.86
C PHE A 128 0.77 -14.31 -2.57
N SER A 129 2.02 -14.31 -2.12
CA SER A 129 3.05 -15.26 -2.53
C SER A 129 3.57 -16.01 -1.30
N PRO A 130 3.61 -17.36 -1.32
CA PRO A 130 4.14 -18.15 -0.21
C PRO A 130 5.67 -18.19 -0.19
N VAL A 131 6.34 -17.58 -1.18
CA VAL A 131 7.80 -17.46 -1.26
C VAL A 131 8.17 -16.01 -1.55
N PRO A 132 9.37 -15.56 -1.14
CA PRO A 132 9.87 -14.22 -1.46
C PRO A 132 9.83 -13.92 -2.96
N PHE A 133 9.55 -12.66 -3.30
CA PHE A 133 9.67 -12.21 -4.68
C PHE A 133 11.14 -12.04 -5.03
N ASP A 134 11.62 -12.80 -6.02
CA ASP A 134 12.94 -12.62 -6.60
C ASP A 134 12.84 -12.38 -8.11
N PHE A 135 13.20 -11.16 -8.50
CA PHE A 135 13.23 -10.73 -9.89
C PHE A 135 14.62 -10.90 -10.53
N ALA A 136 15.63 -11.32 -9.75
CA ALA A 136 16.95 -11.54 -10.27
C ALA A 136 16.93 -12.71 -11.28
N GLY A 137 17.44 -12.46 -12.48
CA GLY A 137 17.50 -13.46 -13.55
C GLY A 137 16.18 -13.72 -14.29
N THR A 138 15.05 -13.20 -13.81
CA THR A 138 13.74 -13.28 -14.50
C THR A 138 13.34 -11.97 -15.16
N MET A 139 13.88 -10.84 -14.70
CA MET A 139 13.64 -9.51 -15.23
C MET A 139 14.93 -8.86 -15.77
N PRO A 140 14.85 -7.95 -16.75
CA PRO A 140 16.02 -7.23 -17.28
C PRO A 140 16.62 -6.28 -16.23
N GLU A 141 17.93 -5.98 -16.32
CA GLU A 141 18.63 -5.07 -15.39
C GLU A 141 17.94 -3.71 -15.23
N GLY A 142 17.33 -3.22 -16.31
CA GLY A 142 16.59 -1.97 -16.36
C GLY A 142 15.34 -1.92 -15.50
N PHE A 143 14.87 -3.06 -14.99
CA PHE A 143 13.67 -3.15 -14.18
C PHE A 143 13.88 -2.46 -12.84
N TYR A 144 13.02 -1.49 -12.54
CA TYR A 144 13.20 -0.55 -11.45
C TYR A 144 13.46 -1.19 -10.06
N PRO A 145 12.87 -2.34 -9.64
CA PRO A 145 13.19 -2.96 -8.36
C PRO A 145 14.64 -3.45 -8.29
N LEU A 146 15.21 -3.92 -9.40
CA LEU A 146 16.62 -4.36 -9.46
C LEU A 146 17.60 -3.20 -9.36
N ARG A 147 17.16 -1.99 -9.72
CA ARG A 147 17.96 -0.76 -9.59
C ARG A 147 17.78 -0.13 -8.23
N TRP A 148 16.54 0.01 -7.75
CA TRP A 148 16.24 0.64 -6.47
C TRP A 148 16.63 -0.20 -5.26
N ARG A 149 16.83 -1.52 -5.42
CA ARG A 149 17.48 -2.34 -4.38
C ARG A 149 18.97 -2.04 -4.18
N GLN A 150 19.63 -1.40 -5.16
CA GLN A 150 21.06 -1.08 -5.06
C GLN A 150 21.23 0.13 -4.13
N PRO A 151 21.99 0.01 -3.02
CA PRO A 151 22.13 1.09 -2.06
C PRO A 151 22.58 2.40 -2.70
N GLY A 152 21.82 3.48 -2.49
CA GLY A 152 22.15 4.83 -2.98
C GLY A 152 21.78 5.10 -4.44
N ARG A 153 21.40 4.08 -5.23
CA ARG A 153 21.12 4.28 -6.67
C ARG A 153 19.82 5.04 -6.89
N ALA A 154 18.75 4.67 -6.19
CA ALA A 154 17.48 5.37 -6.25
C ALA A 154 17.59 6.79 -5.68
N GLU A 155 18.31 6.96 -4.57
CA GLU A 155 18.53 8.28 -3.96
C GLU A 155 19.32 9.19 -4.89
N ALA A 156 20.33 8.66 -5.60
CA ALA A 156 21.06 9.40 -6.62
C ALA A 156 20.17 9.75 -7.83
N ASP A 157 19.33 8.82 -8.30
CA ASP A 157 18.39 9.05 -9.40
C ASP A 157 17.35 10.13 -9.04
N PHE A 158 16.69 9.97 -7.89
CA PHE A 158 15.62 10.85 -7.43
C PHE A 158 16.17 12.23 -7.06
N GLY A 159 17.39 12.27 -6.48
CA GLY A 159 18.07 13.50 -6.09
C GLY A 159 18.46 14.43 -7.26
N ARG A 160 18.29 13.99 -8.51
CA ARG A 160 18.44 14.84 -9.70
C ARG A 160 17.29 15.83 -9.89
N TYR A 161 16.16 15.61 -9.21
CA TYR A 161 14.92 16.34 -9.43
C TYR A 161 14.29 16.81 -8.12
N ASP A 162 13.40 17.80 -8.19
CA ASP A 162 12.56 18.15 -7.05
C ASP A 162 11.54 17.03 -6.75
N ILE A 163 11.04 17.01 -5.51
CA ILE A 163 10.13 15.96 -5.03
C ILE A 163 8.87 15.88 -5.87
N ARG A 164 8.32 17.02 -6.27
CA ARG A 164 7.11 17.10 -7.10
C ARG A 164 7.32 16.43 -8.45
N ARG A 165 8.47 16.66 -9.08
CA ARG A 165 8.87 16.03 -10.33
C ARG A 165 9.04 14.52 -10.19
N VAL A 166 9.60 14.04 -9.08
CA VAL A 166 9.71 12.60 -8.77
C VAL A 166 8.32 11.98 -8.63
N VAL A 167 7.45 12.53 -7.79
CA VAL A 167 6.08 12.00 -7.59
C VAL A 167 5.29 11.99 -8.90
N ARG A 168 5.42 13.04 -9.73
CA ARG A 168 4.83 13.08 -11.07
C ARG A 168 5.30 11.90 -11.92
N THR A 169 6.61 11.62 -11.96
CA THR A 169 7.16 10.48 -12.71
C THR A 169 6.54 9.17 -12.25
N ILE A 170 6.49 8.93 -10.94
CA ILE A 170 5.94 7.71 -10.36
C ILE A 170 4.49 7.51 -10.82
N TYR A 171 3.63 8.52 -10.67
CA TYR A 171 2.24 8.43 -11.10
C TYR A 171 2.10 8.20 -12.61
N VAL A 172 2.88 8.89 -13.44
CA VAL A 172 2.85 8.72 -14.90
C VAL A 172 3.28 7.30 -15.30
N LEU A 173 4.40 6.81 -14.77
CA LEU A 173 4.93 5.49 -15.14
C LEU A 173 4.02 4.36 -14.67
N PHE A 174 3.64 4.37 -13.40
CA PHE A 174 2.93 3.24 -12.79
C PHE A 174 1.42 3.25 -13.02
N SER A 175 0.86 4.32 -13.60
CA SER A 175 -0.51 4.29 -14.14
C SER A 175 -0.58 3.68 -15.55
N GLY A 176 0.57 3.51 -16.21
CA GLY A 176 0.68 2.81 -17.49
C GLY A 176 0.51 1.30 -17.33
N SER A 177 0.24 0.61 -18.44
CA SER A 177 0.08 -0.84 -18.49
C SER A 177 1.40 -1.58 -18.78
N GLU A 178 2.46 -0.87 -19.13
CA GLU A 178 3.78 -1.46 -19.43
C GLU A 178 4.69 -1.46 -18.20
N VAL A 179 5.50 -2.52 -18.08
CA VAL A 179 6.47 -2.63 -16.99
C VAL A 179 7.57 -1.58 -17.20
N PRO A 180 7.84 -0.69 -16.22
CA PRO A 180 8.89 0.32 -16.38
C PRO A 180 10.28 -0.33 -16.38
N VAL A 181 10.94 -0.29 -17.54
CA VAL A 181 12.28 -0.84 -17.75
C VAL A 181 13.13 0.24 -18.45
N ALA A 182 14.17 0.70 -17.76
CA ALA A 182 15.10 1.70 -18.30
C ALA A 182 16.19 1.06 -19.16
N GLU A 183 16.57 1.73 -20.25
CA GLU A 183 17.63 1.26 -21.13
C GLU A 183 19.02 1.46 -20.51
N GLN A 184 20.05 0.97 -21.20
CA GLN A 184 21.43 1.19 -20.80
C GLN A 184 21.77 2.69 -20.86
N GLY A 185 22.26 3.24 -19.75
CA GLY A 185 22.64 4.66 -19.66
C GLY A 185 21.49 5.60 -19.27
N GLN A 186 20.28 5.08 -19.05
CA GLN A 186 19.17 5.79 -18.45
C GLN A 186 18.97 5.34 -17.00
N GLU A 187 18.27 6.14 -16.19
CA GLU A 187 17.66 5.71 -14.92
C GLU A 187 16.13 5.78 -14.95
N THR A 188 15.45 5.29 -13.90
CA THR A 188 13.98 5.21 -13.89
C THR A 188 13.33 6.58 -14.06
N MET A 189 13.92 7.64 -13.48
CA MET A 189 13.39 8.99 -13.66
C MET A 189 13.59 9.56 -15.09
N ASP A 190 14.41 8.94 -15.94
CA ASP A 190 14.60 9.35 -17.35
C ASP A 190 13.55 8.75 -18.30
N LEU A 191 12.73 7.80 -17.82
CA LEU A 191 11.66 7.18 -18.62
C LEU A 191 10.52 8.15 -19.00
N THR A 192 10.52 9.33 -18.39
CA THR A 192 9.62 10.44 -18.73
C THR A 192 10.39 11.74 -18.66
N ASP A 193 10.13 12.65 -19.59
CA ASP A 193 10.73 13.99 -19.60
C ASP A 193 9.96 15.00 -18.72
N GLY A 194 8.90 14.57 -18.05
CA GLY A 194 8.05 15.40 -17.17
C GLY A 194 6.99 16.21 -17.91
N SER A 195 7.06 16.29 -19.23
CA SER A 195 6.03 16.91 -20.07
C SER A 195 4.81 16.00 -20.26
N ALA A 196 4.99 14.69 -20.02
CA ALA A 196 3.91 13.72 -20.03
C ALA A 196 2.72 14.20 -19.17
N PRO A 197 1.48 14.11 -19.68
CA PRO A 197 0.30 14.51 -18.93
C PRO A 197 0.12 13.61 -17.71
N LEU A 198 -0.43 14.15 -16.63
CA LEU A 198 -0.86 13.34 -15.50
C LEU A 198 -1.98 12.37 -15.93
N PRO A 199 -2.13 11.22 -15.24
CA PRO A 199 -3.32 10.39 -15.38
C PRO A 199 -4.60 11.23 -15.22
N GLY A 200 -5.63 10.96 -16.01
CA GLY A 200 -6.82 11.84 -16.07
C GLY A 200 -7.62 11.97 -14.75
N TRP A 201 -7.40 11.07 -13.80
CA TRP A 201 -7.98 11.06 -12.46
C TRP A 201 -7.07 11.68 -11.39
N PHE A 202 -5.83 12.04 -11.73
CA PHE A 202 -4.83 12.56 -10.80
C PHE A 202 -4.53 14.03 -11.11
N THR A 203 -4.93 14.94 -10.23
CA THR A 203 -4.85 16.38 -10.48
C THR A 203 -3.50 16.97 -10.04
N GLU A 204 -3.18 18.19 -10.51
CA GLU A 204 -2.01 18.92 -10.03
C GLU A 204 -2.11 19.26 -8.53
N GLU A 205 -3.32 19.42 -7.99
CA GLU A 205 -3.57 19.61 -6.54
C GLU A 205 -3.26 18.32 -5.76
N ASP A 206 -3.66 17.15 -6.28
CA ASP A 206 -3.31 15.87 -5.67
C ASP A 206 -1.79 15.69 -5.67
N LEU A 207 -1.12 16.01 -6.79
CA LEU A 207 0.34 15.98 -6.90
C LEU A 207 1.01 16.86 -5.85
N ASP A 208 0.52 18.07 -5.62
CA ASP A 208 1.06 18.97 -4.60
C ASP A 208 0.90 18.39 -3.19
N VAL A 209 -0.25 17.76 -2.90
CA VAL A 209 -0.50 17.09 -1.62
C VAL A 209 0.50 15.94 -1.41
N TYR A 210 0.67 15.07 -2.40
CA TYR A 210 1.62 13.96 -2.28
C TYR A 210 3.07 14.46 -2.18
N ALA A 211 3.46 15.45 -2.96
CA ALA A 211 4.80 16.03 -2.90
C ALA A 211 5.12 16.59 -1.51
N ALA A 212 4.18 17.33 -0.90
CA ALA A 212 4.36 17.91 0.44
C ALA A 212 4.58 16.87 1.54
N LEU A 213 4.07 15.65 1.39
CA LEU A 213 4.30 14.57 2.36
C LEU A 213 5.76 14.11 2.35
N TYR A 214 6.39 14.11 1.17
CA TYR A 214 7.79 13.71 0.99
C TYR A 214 8.80 14.81 1.29
N GLU A 215 8.38 16.09 1.36
CA GLU A 215 9.28 17.21 1.71
C GLU A 215 9.97 17.00 3.06
N ASN A 216 9.28 16.38 4.01
CA ASN A 216 9.82 16.13 5.34
C ASN A 216 10.42 14.73 5.50
N SER A 217 9.84 13.71 4.86
CA SER A 217 10.27 12.32 5.05
C SER A 217 11.35 11.86 4.06
N GLY A 218 11.42 12.48 2.87
CA GLY A 218 12.21 11.99 1.75
C GLY A 218 11.81 10.58 1.28
N PHE A 219 12.60 10.02 0.36
CA PHE A 219 12.31 8.71 -0.26
C PHE A 219 13.16 7.54 0.30
N GLY A 220 13.99 7.78 1.32
CA GLY A 220 14.95 6.78 1.82
C GLY A 220 14.32 5.49 2.34
N PHE A 221 13.56 5.55 3.44
CA PHE A 221 12.81 4.39 3.94
C PHE A 221 11.90 3.75 2.89
N PRO A 222 11.08 4.51 2.14
CA PRO A 222 10.13 3.89 1.24
C PRO A 222 10.75 3.17 0.05
N ILE A 223 11.98 3.52 -0.33
CA ILE A 223 12.73 2.74 -1.29
C ILE A 223 13.44 1.58 -0.61
N ARG A 224 14.20 1.86 0.45
CA ARG A 224 15.09 0.88 1.08
C ARG A 224 14.33 -0.30 1.67
N MET A 225 13.20 -0.04 2.33
CA MET A 225 12.45 -1.09 3.02
C MET A 225 11.92 -2.13 2.04
N PRO A 226 11.04 -1.80 1.07
CA PRO A 226 10.44 -2.83 0.23
C PRO A 226 11.48 -3.43 -0.72
N TYR A 227 12.18 -2.60 -1.52
CA TYR A 227 13.06 -3.11 -2.57
C TYR A 227 14.35 -3.75 -2.04
N GLY A 228 14.84 -3.32 -0.88
CA GLY A 228 16.01 -3.90 -0.22
C GLY A 228 15.72 -5.15 0.63
N SER A 229 14.44 -5.53 0.77
CA SER A 229 14.03 -6.63 1.66
C SER A 229 13.03 -7.61 1.04
N LEU A 230 12.71 -7.50 -0.26
CA LEU A 230 11.81 -8.44 -0.96
C LEU A 230 12.24 -9.90 -0.82
N ASP A 231 13.55 -10.16 -0.91
CA ASP A 231 14.18 -11.47 -0.75
C ASP A 231 14.27 -11.94 0.72
N LYS A 232 13.99 -11.04 1.66
CA LYS A 232 13.98 -11.31 3.12
C LYS A 232 12.57 -11.61 3.66
N MET A 233 11.55 -11.66 2.81
CA MET A 233 10.22 -12.11 3.22
C MET A 233 10.27 -13.55 3.77
N ALA A 234 9.35 -13.89 4.67
CA ALA A 234 9.26 -15.25 5.16
C ALA A 234 8.67 -16.18 4.08
N THR A 235 9.24 -17.38 3.94
CA THR A 235 8.63 -18.46 3.16
C THR A 235 7.50 -19.09 3.98
N GLN A 236 6.30 -19.16 3.40
CA GLN A 236 5.06 -19.59 4.06
C GLN A 236 4.32 -20.65 3.21
N LEU A 237 4.99 -21.75 2.86
CA LEU A 237 4.43 -22.83 2.01
C LEU A 237 3.20 -23.52 2.62
N ASP A 238 3.09 -23.51 3.95
CA ASP A 238 1.98 -24.10 4.69
C ASP A 238 0.95 -23.04 5.16
N ALA A 239 1.01 -21.82 4.59
CA ALA A 239 0.09 -20.75 4.96
C ALA A 239 -1.37 -21.17 4.77
N ARG A 240 -2.23 -20.72 5.69
CA ARG A 240 -3.67 -20.91 5.56
C ARG A 240 -4.40 -19.72 6.16
N PHE A 241 -5.12 -19.00 5.32
CA PHE A 241 -5.98 -17.91 5.78
C PHE A 241 -7.23 -18.50 6.47
N GLU A 242 -7.44 -18.12 7.72
CA GLU A 242 -8.62 -18.50 8.52
C GLU A 242 -9.77 -17.48 8.44
N VAL A 243 -9.55 -16.39 7.70
CA VAL A 243 -10.49 -15.27 7.52
C VAL A 243 -10.72 -15.02 6.03
N PRO A 244 -11.80 -14.32 5.65
CA PRO A 244 -12.04 -13.95 4.26
C PRO A 244 -10.88 -13.14 3.67
N VAL A 245 -10.53 -13.46 2.42
CA VAL A 245 -9.52 -12.75 1.63
C VAL A 245 -10.18 -12.17 0.39
N LEU A 246 -10.03 -10.87 0.17
CA LEU A 246 -10.43 -10.19 -1.05
C LEU A 246 -9.18 -9.75 -1.80
N MET A 247 -9.08 -10.09 -3.08
CA MET A 247 -8.07 -9.58 -4.00
C MET A 247 -8.77 -8.70 -5.03
N VAL A 248 -8.35 -7.45 -5.17
CA VAL A 248 -8.84 -6.52 -6.20
C VAL A 248 -7.70 -6.17 -7.14
N MET A 249 -7.94 -6.35 -8.44
CA MET A 249 -6.96 -6.05 -9.49
C MET A 249 -7.55 -5.09 -10.53
N GLY A 250 -6.74 -4.15 -10.98
CA GLY A 250 -7.01 -3.46 -12.24
C GLY A 250 -6.66 -4.36 -13.43
N GLU A 251 -7.54 -4.44 -14.44
CA GLU A 251 -7.27 -5.22 -15.66
C GLU A 251 -6.04 -4.71 -16.45
N ASN A 252 -5.70 -3.43 -16.31
CA ASN A 252 -4.57 -2.79 -16.98
C ASN A 252 -3.34 -2.64 -16.06
N ASP A 253 -3.34 -3.23 -14.86
CA ASP A 253 -2.19 -3.14 -13.95
C ASP A 253 -0.98 -3.89 -14.54
N TYR A 254 0.14 -3.18 -14.73
CA TYR A 254 1.38 -3.72 -15.28
C TYR A 254 1.93 -4.88 -14.44
N VAL A 255 1.61 -4.95 -13.13
CA VAL A 255 2.11 -6.02 -12.26
C VAL A 255 1.64 -7.41 -12.70
N MET A 256 0.52 -7.51 -13.43
CA MET A 256 0.05 -8.79 -14.00
C MET A 256 1.03 -9.37 -15.03
N LYS A 257 1.87 -8.54 -15.64
CA LYS A 257 2.92 -8.96 -16.58
C LYS A 257 4.20 -9.45 -15.87
N LEU A 258 4.29 -9.31 -14.55
CA LEU A 258 5.43 -9.80 -13.78
C LEU A 258 5.40 -11.34 -13.67
N PRO A 259 6.57 -12.00 -13.65
CA PRO A 259 6.64 -13.45 -13.56
C PRO A 259 5.82 -14.02 -12.40
N GLY A 260 4.87 -14.90 -12.70
CA GLY A 260 4.05 -15.61 -11.72
C GLY A 260 2.80 -14.86 -11.23
N PHE A 261 2.67 -13.55 -11.44
CA PHE A 261 1.55 -12.76 -10.91
C PHE A 261 0.21 -13.16 -11.53
N GLU A 262 0.14 -13.29 -12.85
CA GLU A 262 -1.08 -13.73 -13.52
C GLU A 262 -1.49 -15.15 -13.09
N ALA A 263 -0.53 -16.06 -12.94
CA ALA A 263 -0.79 -17.41 -12.43
C ALA A 263 -1.26 -17.41 -10.97
N ALA A 264 -0.76 -16.48 -10.15
CA ALA A 264 -1.20 -16.34 -8.76
C ALA A 264 -2.66 -15.88 -8.67
N VAL A 265 -3.02 -14.86 -9.45
CA VAL A 265 -4.35 -14.23 -9.40
C VAL A 265 -5.39 -15.01 -10.20
N ARG A 266 -5.10 -15.37 -11.46
CA ARG A 266 -6.05 -16.05 -12.38
C ARG A 266 -5.90 -17.57 -12.37
N GLY A 267 -4.71 -18.08 -12.05
CA GLY A 267 -4.41 -19.52 -12.08
C GLY A 267 -4.83 -20.30 -10.84
N GLY A 268 -5.49 -19.65 -9.87
CA GLY A 268 -6.06 -20.32 -8.69
C GLY A 268 -5.07 -20.69 -7.59
N MET A 269 -3.79 -20.31 -7.70
CA MET A 269 -2.77 -20.59 -6.68
C MET A 269 -3.18 -20.06 -5.30
N MET A 270 -3.68 -18.82 -5.24
CA MET A 270 -4.11 -18.20 -3.98
C MET A 270 -5.26 -18.96 -3.30
N ALA A 271 -6.15 -19.60 -4.07
CA ALA A 271 -7.27 -20.36 -3.51
C ALA A 271 -6.82 -21.57 -2.69
N GLY A 272 -5.60 -22.10 -2.94
CA GLY A 272 -4.99 -23.14 -2.12
C GLY A 272 -4.64 -22.69 -0.70
N PHE A 273 -4.35 -21.40 -0.53
CA PHE A 273 -3.99 -20.80 0.76
C PHE A 273 -5.19 -20.14 1.45
N ALA A 274 -6.16 -19.64 0.67
CA ALA A 274 -7.32 -18.90 1.14
C ALA A 274 -8.63 -19.58 0.66
N PRO A 275 -9.26 -20.42 1.49
CA PRO A 275 -10.50 -21.11 1.13
C PRO A 275 -11.69 -20.16 0.88
N ASP A 276 -11.72 -19.01 1.55
CA ASP A 276 -12.71 -17.94 1.37
C ASP A 276 -12.08 -16.76 0.62
N LEU A 277 -11.54 -17.05 -0.57
CA LEU A 277 -10.95 -16.07 -1.48
C LEU A 277 -12.00 -15.55 -2.46
N LYS A 278 -12.12 -14.23 -2.54
CA LYS A 278 -12.79 -13.53 -3.64
C LYS A 278 -11.75 -12.76 -4.45
N VAL A 279 -11.79 -12.90 -5.77
CA VAL A 279 -10.97 -12.11 -6.69
C VAL A 279 -11.89 -11.25 -7.55
N ALA A 280 -11.67 -9.95 -7.53
CA ALA A 280 -12.42 -8.97 -8.30
C ALA A 280 -11.48 -8.23 -9.26
N PHE A 281 -11.96 -7.99 -10.48
CA PHE A 281 -11.25 -7.24 -11.49
C PHE A 281 -12.02 -5.97 -11.84
N VAL A 282 -11.31 -4.85 -11.92
CA VAL A 282 -11.85 -3.56 -12.37
C VAL A 282 -11.46 -3.38 -13.84
N PRO A 283 -12.42 -3.46 -14.80
CA PRO A 283 -12.17 -3.20 -16.20
C PRO A 283 -11.58 -1.79 -16.36
N GLU A 284 -10.44 -1.66 -17.03
CA GLU A 284 -9.67 -0.41 -17.18
C GLU A 284 -8.86 0.07 -15.95
N GLY A 285 -8.94 -0.63 -14.81
CA GLY A 285 -8.16 -0.30 -13.62
C GLY A 285 -6.66 -0.41 -13.87
N SER A 286 -5.91 0.63 -13.49
CA SER A 286 -4.44 0.63 -13.45
C SER A 286 -3.92 0.16 -12.09
N HIS A 287 -2.62 0.30 -11.84
CA HIS A 287 -2.00 0.00 -10.55
C HIS A 287 -2.54 0.83 -9.38
N PHE A 288 -3.11 2.01 -9.67
CA PHE A 288 -3.75 2.88 -8.68
C PHE A 288 -5.28 2.78 -8.75
N VAL A 289 -5.81 1.56 -8.91
CA VAL A 289 -7.25 1.29 -9.12
C VAL A 289 -8.14 1.95 -8.06
N GLN A 290 -7.69 2.05 -6.81
CA GLN A 290 -8.42 2.70 -5.71
C GLN A 290 -8.55 4.22 -5.87
N GLU A 291 -7.59 4.86 -6.53
CA GLU A 291 -7.64 6.30 -6.83
C GLU A 291 -8.35 6.56 -8.17
N GLN A 292 -8.18 5.67 -9.15
CA GLN A 292 -8.80 5.77 -10.46
C GLN A 292 -10.30 5.47 -10.44
N PHE A 293 -10.72 4.43 -9.71
CA PHE A 293 -12.11 3.95 -9.61
C PHE A 293 -12.58 3.79 -8.15
N PRO A 294 -12.54 4.87 -7.35
CA PRO A 294 -12.77 4.80 -5.91
C PRO A 294 -14.16 4.28 -5.55
N ALA A 295 -15.20 4.66 -6.30
CA ALA A 295 -16.56 4.19 -6.04
C ALA A 295 -16.71 2.68 -6.22
N GLN A 296 -16.11 2.11 -7.27
CA GLN A 296 -16.16 0.67 -7.54
C GLN A 296 -15.34 -0.11 -6.52
N VAL A 297 -14.14 0.37 -6.17
CA VAL A 297 -13.30 -0.27 -5.15
C VAL A 297 -13.99 -0.22 -3.78
N ASN A 298 -14.60 0.91 -3.41
CA ASN A 298 -15.35 1.02 -2.15
C ASN A 298 -16.55 0.08 -2.10
N GLU A 299 -17.28 -0.08 -3.21
CA GLU A 299 -18.37 -1.05 -3.29
C GLU A 299 -17.84 -2.47 -3.01
N LEU A 300 -16.76 -2.87 -3.67
CA LEU A 300 -16.12 -4.18 -3.44
C LEU A 300 -15.70 -4.37 -1.98
N LEU A 301 -15.11 -3.34 -1.35
CA LEU A 301 -14.66 -3.43 0.04
C LEU A 301 -15.81 -3.51 1.06
N LEU A 302 -16.96 -2.89 0.78
CA LEU A 302 -18.07 -2.81 1.74
C LEU A 302 -19.06 -3.97 1.66
N VAL A 303 -19.13 -4.65 0.51
CA VAL A 303 -20.10 -5.73 0.27
C VAL A 303 -19.48 -7.14 0.29
N SER A 304 -18.16 -7.24 0.45
CA SER A 304 -17.42 -8.52 0.41
C SER A 304 -17.31 -9.20 1.77
#